data_AF-A0A8H7EMJ9-F1
#
_entry.id   AF-A0A8H7EMJ9-F1
#
_cell.length_a   1.000
_cell.length_b   1.000
_cell.length_c   1.000
_cell.angle_alpha   90.00
_cell.angle_beta   90.00
_cell.angle_gamma   90.00
#
_symmetry.space_group_name_H-M   'P 1'
#
loop_
_entity.id
_entity.type
_entity.pdbx_description
1 polymer ?
#
loop_
_entity_poly.entity_id
_entity_poly.type
_entity_poly.pdbx_seq_one_letter_code
_entity_poly.pdbx_strand_id
1 'polypeptide(L)'
;MESVSSSANEIPKYGLEAWLARRKAWTKKPETASAPSNGSSTCAMSREWLESSSKETQLALFKALVIDRRKLNQPLPLEFAVKIMIQGWQSDGTWPEGMVAPQSSDENQ
;
A
#
# COMPACT_ATOMS: atom_id res chain seq x y z
N MET A 1 22.76 45.95 13.24
CA MET A 1 22.61 44.85 14.21
C MET A 1 21.22 44.26 13.98
N GLU A 2 21.09 43.36 13.01
CA GLU A 2 19.81 42.71 12.71
C GLU A 2 19.78 41.35 13.42
N SER A 3 19.04 41.33 14.53
CA SER A 3 18.72 40.10 15.24
C SER A 3 17.57 39.41 14.51
N VAL A 4 17.89 38.38 13.71
CA VAL A 4 16.89 37.41 13.24
C VAL A 4 16.54 36.51 14.42
N SER A 5 15.42 36.82 15.06
CA SER A 5 14.81 35.97 16.09
C SER A 5 14.39 34.65 15.47
N SER A 6 15.13 33.61 15.82
CA SER A 6 14.81 32.20 15.56
C SER A 6 13.60 31.82 16.42
N SER A 7 12.42 31.73 15.79
CA SER A 7 11.20 31.26 16.45
C SER A 7 11.05 29.75 16.28
N ALA A 8 10.83 29.09 17.42
CA ALA A 8 10.86 27.67 17.63
C ALA A 8 9.76 26.88 16.87
N ASN A 9 10.19 25.81 16.18
CA ASN A 9 9.59 24.47 16.17
C ASN A 9 8.06 24.29 16.00
N GLU A 10 7.38 25.15 15.25
CA GLU A 10 6.03 24.84 14.80
C GLU A 10 6.10 24.05 13.49
N ILE A 11 5.63 22.79 13.46
CA ILE A 11 5.46 22.05 12.21
C ILE A 11 4.39 22.81 11.41
N PRO A 12 4.73 23.39 10.25
CA PRO A 12 3.78 24.16 9.48
C PRO A 12 2.60 23.25 9.10
N LYS A 13 1.37 23.74 9.30
CA LYS A 13 0.15 22.96 9.09
C LYS A 13 -0.21 22.82 7.61
N TYR A 14 0.19 23.78 6.77
CA TYR A 14 -0.13 23.83 5.34
C TYR A 14 1.06 24.36 4.52
N GLY A 15 1.01 24.19 3.20
CA GLY A 15 2.02 24.70 2.28
C GLY A 15 3.23 23.79 2.06
N LEU A 16 4.24 24.30 1.37
CA LEU A 16 5.42 23.53 0.94
C LEU A 16 6.19 22.95 2.13
N GLU A 17 6.38 23.72 3.18
CA GLU A 17 7.13 23.27 4.35
C GLU A 17 6.40 22.14 5.10
N ALA A 18 5.07 22.18 5.15
CA ALA A 18 4.25 21.11 5.73
C ALA A 18 4.40 19.81 4.93
N TRP A 19 4.40 19.93 3.60
CA TRP A 19 4.61 18.80 2.70
C TRP A 19 6.02 18.23 2.83
N LEU A 20 7.04 19.07 2.87
CA LEU A 20 8.44 18.66 3.05
C LEU A 20 8.66 17.96 4.40
N ALA A 21 8.08 18.48 5.48
CA ALA A 21 8.14 17.86 6.80
C ALA A 21 7.50 16.47 6.82
N ARG A 22 6.31 16.33 6.22
CA ARG A 22 5.60 15.06 6.12
C ARG A 22 6.32 14.05 5.23
N ARG A 23 6.83 14.48 4.07
CA ARG A 23 7.62 13.65 3.17
C ARG A 23 8.86 13.11 3.88
N LYS A 24 9.59 13.95 4.60
CA LYS A 24 10.75 13.54 5.42
C LYS A 24 10.36 12.49 6.46
N ALA A 25 9.20 12.63 7.10
CA ALA A 25 8.72 11.64 8.07
C ALA A 25 8.38 10.28 7.41
N TRP A 26 7.80 10.29 6.22
CA TRP A 26 7.47 9.05 5.49
C TRP A 26 8.70 8.33 4.93
N THR A 27 9.74 9.07 4.55
CA THR A 27 10.97 8.48 4.00
C THR A 27 12.02 8.16 5.07
N LYS A 28 11.82 8.60 6.32
CA LYS A 28 12.75 8.25 7.40
C LYS A 28 12.50 6.80 7.82
N LYS A 29 13.49 5.95 7.57
CA LYS A 29 13.52 4.58 8.12
C LYS A 29 13.46 4.67 9.66
N PRO A 30 12.51 4.01 10.33
CA PRO A 30 12.46 4.03 11.79
C PRO A 30 13.71 3.35 12.36
N GLU A 31 14.51 4.09 13.14
CA GLU A 31 15.74 3.59 13.79
C GLU A 31 15.46 2.62 14.94
N THR A 32 14.23 2.62 15.48
CA THR A 32 13.81 1.79 16.63
C THR A 32 12.62 0.90 16.32
N ALA A 33 12.14 0.85 15.08
CA ALA A 33 11.36 -0.32 14.69
C ALA A 33 12.38 -1.45 14.65
N SER A 34 12.45 -2.24 15.73
CA SER A 34 12.86 -3.63 15.62
C SER A 34 12.29 -4.10 14.30
N ALA A 35 13.15 -4.38 13.32
CA ALA A 35 12.70 -5.03 12.11
C ALA A 35 11.75 -6.12 12.59
N PRO A 36 10.52 -6.24 12.06
CA PRO A 36 9.86 -7.53 12.22
C PRO A 36 10.94 -8.51 11.82
N SER A 37 11.33 -9.34 12.79
CA SER A 37 12.41 -10.30 12.65
C SER A 37 12.32 -10.83 11.23
N ASN A 38 13.45 -11.07 10.56
CA ASN A 38 13.48 -11.90 9.37
C ASN A 38 12.98 -13.34 9.66
N GLY A 39 12.01 -13.53 10.55
CA GLY A 39 10.93 -14.48 10.37
C GLY A 39 10.43 -14.30 8.96
N SER A 40 10.98 -15.14 8.10
CA SER A 40 10.35 -15.78 6.96
C SER A 40 9.03 -15.10 6.62
N SER A 41 8.95 -14.51 5.43
CA SER A 41 7.70 -14.04 4.83
C SER A 41 6.67 -15.18 4.77
N THR A 42 6.12 -15.57 5.91
CA THR A 42 4.91 -16.36 6.02
C THR A 42 3.80 -15.35 5.86
N CYS A 43 3.69 -14.80 4.65
CA CYS A 43 2.33 -14.63 4.20
C CYS A 43 1.70 -16.01 4.33
N ALA A 44 0.71 -16.15 5.23
CA ALA A 44 0.00 -17.41 5.39
C ALA A 44 -0.64 -17.86 4.05
N MET A 45 -0.81 -16.93 3.12
CA MET A 45 -1.08 -17.24 1.72
C MET A 45 0.21 -17.31 0.93
N SER A 46 0.66 -18.54 0.70
CA SER A 46 1.73 -18.81 -0.25
C SER A 46 1.33 -18.30 -1.63
N ARG A 47 2.33 -17.93 -2.45
CA ARG A 47 2.12 -17.65 -3.88
C ARG A 47 1.37 -18.79 -4.59
N GLU A 48 1.67 -20.01 -4.16
CA GLU A 48 1.00 -21.24 -4.57
C GLU A 48 -0.50 -21.26 -4.26
N TRP A 49 -0.94 -20.76 -3.10
CA TRP A 49 -2.36 -20.65 -2.80
C TRP A 49 -3.08 -19.73 -3.78
N LEU A 50 -2.47 -18.60 -4.14
CA LEU A 50 -3.10 -17.67 -5.08
C LEU A 50 -3.17 -18.26 -6.49
N GLU A 51 -2.09 -18.89 -6.96
CA GLU A 51 -2.06 -19.52 -8.29
C GLU A 51 -3.03 -20.71 -8.39
N SER A 52 -3.26 -21.41 -7.27
CA SER A 52 -4.21 -22.52 -7.20
C SER A 52 -5.65 -22.09 -6.88
N SER A 53 -5.84 -20.86 -6.40
CA SER A 53 -7.16 -20.37 -6.00
C SER A 53 -8.04 -20.09 -7.21
N SER A 54 -9.29 -20.53 -7.14
CA SER A 54 -10.26 -20.30 -8.21
C SER A 54 -10.66 -18.83 -8.30
N LYS A 55 -11.14 -18.40 -9.47
CA LYS A 55 -11.66 -17.04 -9.67
C LYS A 55 -12.79 -16.70 -8.69
N GLU A 56 -13.66 -17.66 -8.37
CA GLU A 56 -14.74 -17.45 -7.40
C GLU A 56 -14.20 -17.16 -6.00
N THR A 57 -13.11 -17.83 -5.61
CA THR A 57 -12.46 -17.64 -4.30
C THR A 57 -11.83 -16.25 -4.22
N GLN A 58 -11.18 -15.80 -5.29
CA GLN A 58 -10.59 -14.46 -5.37
C GLN A 58 -11.67 -13.37 -5.33
N LEU A 59 -12.80 -13.60 -5.99
CA LEU A 59 -13.94 -12.68 -6.00
C LEU A 59 -14.65 -12.61 -4.64
N ALA A 60 -14.77 -13.74 -3.94
CA ALA A 60 -15.26 -13.76 -2.56
C ALA A 60 -14.33 -12.98 -1.62
N LEU A 61 -13.01 -13.10 -1.80
CA LEU A 61 -12.03 -12.34 -1.03
C LEU A 61 -12.10 -10.84 -1.34
N PHE A 62 -12.29 -10.46 -2.61
CA PHE A 62 -12.56 -9.07 -3.00
C PHE A 62 -13.80 -8.51 -2.29
N LYS A 63 -14.92 -9.23 -2.30
CA LYS A 63 -16.15 -8.81 -1.61
C LYS A 63 -15.91 -8.61 -0.12
N ALA A 64 -15.20 -9.55 0.53
CA ALA A 64 -14.87 -9.43 1.94
C ALA A 64 -14.00 -8.20 2.25
N LEU A 65 -13.03 -7.88 1.39
CA LEU A 65 -12.09 -6.79 1.62
C LEU A 65 -12.65 -5.41 1.28
N VAL A 66 -13.33 -5.31 0.14
CA VAL A 66 -13.73 -4.03 -0.46
C VAL A 66 -15.16 -3.66 -0.09
N ILE A 67 -16.08 -4.63 -0.15
CA ILE A 67 -17.51 -4.39 0.14
C ILE A 67 -17.75 -4.49 1.65
N ASP A 68 -17.41 -5.63 2.26
CA ASP A 68 -17.65 -5.86 3.69
C ASP A 68 -16.65 -5.14 4.60
N ARG A 69 -15.56 -4.59 4.03
CA ARG A 69 -14.46 -3.93 4.76
C ARG A 69 -13.88 -4.79 5.90
N ARG A 70 -13.85 -6.11 5.73
CA ARG A 70 -13.26 -7.01 6.72
C ARG A 70 -11.76 -6.82 6.77
N LYS A 71 -11.24 -6.80 8.00
CA LYS A 71 -9.80 -6.74 8.25
C LYS A 71 -9.19 -8.13 8.06
N LEU A 72 -8.00 -8.17 7.47
CA LEU A 72 -7.22 -9.39 7.42
C LEU A 72 -6.46 -9.58 8.73
N ASN A 73 -6.49 -10.82 9.23
CA ASN A 73 -5.69 -11.21 10.40
C ASN A 73 -4.20 -11.37 10.05
N GLN A 74 -3.88 -11.50 8.77
CA GLN A 74 -2.53 -11.66 8.25
C GLN A 74 -2.29 -10.67 7.11
N PRO A 75 -1.06 -10.12 6.98
CA PRO A 75 -0.74 -9.22 5.89
C PRO A 75 -0.83 -9.94 4.53
N LEU A 76 -1.51 -9.31 3.59
CA LEU A 76 -1.61 -9.78 2.20
C LEU A 76 -0.49 -9.15 1.36
N PRO A 77 0.31 -9.96 0.64
CA PRO A 77 1.29 -9.47 -0.30
C PRO A 77 0.65 -8.55 -1.32
N LEU A 78 1.33 -7.44 -1.60
CA LEU A 78 0.79 -6.39 -2.45
C LEU A 78 0.43 -6.91 -3.84
N GLU A 79 1.30 -7.75 -4.44
CA GLU A 79 1.03 -8.38 -5.73
C GLU A 79 -0.29 -9.16 -5.75
N PHE A 80 -0.67 -9.78 -4.64
CA PHE A 80 -1.89 -10.57 -4.53
C PHE A 80 -3.10 -9.67 -4.37
N ALA A 81 -2.98 -8.65 -3.53
CA ALA A 81 -4.00 -7.63 -3.35
C ALA A 81 -4.38 -7.00 -4.70
N VAL A 82 -3.38 -6.64 -5.52
CA VAL A 82 -3.60 -6.05 -6.85
C VAL A 82 -4.37 -7.00 -7.76
N LYS A 83 -3.98 -8.28 -7.84
CA LYS A 83 -4.69 -9.29 -8.66
C LYS A 83 -6.16 -9.45 -8.25
N ILE A 84 -6.41 -9.57 -6.94
CA ILE A 84 -7.76 -9.72 -6.39
C ILE A 84 -8.63 -8.48 -6.68
N MET A 85 -8.05 -7.28 -6.52
CA MET A 85 -8.74 -6.01 -6.82
C MET A 85 -9.10 -5.88 -8.30
N ILE A 86 -8.16 -6.18 -9.21
CA ILE A 86 -8.42 -6.10 -10.65
C ILE A 86 -9.56 -7.04 -11.04
N GLN A 87 -9.54 -8.30 -10.58
CA GLN A 87 -10.61 -9.24 -10.89
C GLN A 87 -11.97 -8.81 -10.33
N GLY A 88 -12.00 -8.33 -9.08
CA GLY A 88 -13.23 -7.83 -8.47
C GLY A 88 -13.82 -6.65 -9.24
N TRP A 89 -12.98 -5.67 -9.59
CA TRP A 89 -13.44 -4.52 -10.36
C TRP A 89 -13.81 -4.83 -11.80
N GLN A 90 -13.15 -5.81 -12.45
CA GLN A 90 -13.58 -6.31 -13.75
C GLN A 90 -14.95 -6.97 -13.66
N SER A 91 -15.20 -7.77 -12.61
CA SER A 91 -16.51 -8.39 -12.40
C SER A 91 -17.61 -7.38 -12.11
N ASP A 92 -17.30 -6.30 -11.39
CA ASP A 92 -18.27 -5.25 -11.06
C ASP A 92 -18.44 -4.24 -12.22
N GLY A 93 -17.71 -4.40 -13.33
CA GLY A 93 -17.71 -3.47 -14.47
C GLY A 93 -17.07 -2.10 -14.16
N THR A 94 -16.45 -1.97 -12.99
CA THR A 94 -15.72 -0.74 -12.58
C THR A 94 -14.39 -0.62 -13.30
N TRP A 95 -13.76 -1.76 -13.65
CA TRP A 95 -12.54 -1.80 -14.45
C TRP A 95 -12.84 -2.34 -15.86
N PRO A 96 -12.46 -1.61 -16.93
CA PRO A 96 -12.74 -2.04 -18.29
C PRO A 96 -12.03 -3.35 -18.64
N GLU A 97 -12.79 -4.29 -19.20
CA GLU A 97 -12.29 -5.60 -19.61
C GLU A 97 -11.21 -5.43 -20.69
N GLY A 98 -10.02 -6.01 -20.49
CA GLY A 98 -8.89 -5.92 -21.42
C GLY A 98 -7.93 -4.74 -21.21
N MET A 99 -8.18 -3.82 -20.27
CA MET A 99 -7.16 -2.83 -19.89
C MET A 99 -6.20 -3.39 -18.84
N VAL A 100 -4.92 -3.41 -19.19
CA VAL A 100 -3.82 -3.69 -18.26
C VAL A 100 -3.43 -2.38 -17.58
N ALA A 101 -3.22 -2.42 -16.26
CA ALA A 101 -2.70 -1.26 -15.54
C ALA A 101 -1.37 -0.80 -16.21
N PRO A 102 -1.19 0.52 -16.45
CA PRO A 102 0.05 1.02 -17.02
C PRO A 102 1.25 0.52 -16.21
N GLN A 103 2.30 0.06 -16.89
CA GLN A 103 3.56 -0.30 -16.26
C GLN A 103 4.07 0.92 -15.48
N SER A 104 4.43 0.72 -14.22
CA SER A 104 4.96 1.77 -13.34
C SER A 104 6.18 2.43 -13.98
N SER A 105 6.18 3.76 -14.10
CA SER A 105 7.28 4.56 -14.70
C SER A 105 8.62 4.51 -13.93
N ASP A 106 8.79 3.60 -12.98
CA ASP A 106 9.93 3.54 -12.05
C ASP A 106 11.05 2.60 -12.53
N GLU A 107 11.03 2.22 -13.82
CA GLU A 107 12.10 1.43 -14.48
C GLU A 107 13.11 2.30 -15.25
N ASN A 108 13.14 3.61 -15.00
CA ASN A 108 14.01 4.54 -15.73
C ASN A 108 14.71 5.59 -14.83
N GLN A 109 15.34 5.15 -13.74
CA GLN A 109 16.38 5.93 -13.04
C GLN A 109 17.63 5.13 -12.74
#